data_AF-A0A109UXR0-F1
#
_entry.id   AF-A0A109UXR0-F1
#
_cell.length_a   1.000
_cell.length_b   1.000
_cell.length_c   1.000
_cell.angle_alpha   90.00
_cell.angle_beta   90.00
_cell.angle_gamma   90.00
#
_symmetry.space_group_name_H-M   'P 1'
#
loop_
_entity.id
_entity.type
_entity.pdbx_description
1 polymer ?
#
loop_
_entity_poly.entity_id
_entity_poly.type
_entity_poly.pdbx_seq_one_letter_code
_entity_poly.pdbx_strand_id
1 'polypeptide(L)'
;MSIRPATHSGSWYLSKPENLSRQLKSFFDKAKGSTVKGAKVIISPHAGYTYCGSTMAKCYSRLDFDEDIERVFILGPSHHFYFQNKALISQYKALETPLGELKVDVDVVTKLLESSNLFGKLDPESDEDEHSLEMQFPMLYHTIKVAGVDPTAIKVVPILISHNSSEIDYAIGKQLSTYLKEGNSIVIVSSDFCHWGRRFGYTGYVASSEDIADAIADGTEIETLTARSKIDHCIEIWKSIELLDRYAMDILADKAQTKDKYPAWKDYLDVTGNTICGEKPIGVMLCALSALEKSHHFRWVGYAQSSHVWSLKDSSVSYAAGYCQI
;
A
#
# COMPACT_ATOMS: atom_id res chain seq x y z
N MET A 1 -23.77 3.17 -8.25
CA MET A 1 -23.93 4.62 -7.98
C MET A 1 -23.18 5.43 -9.04
N SER A 2 -23.45 6.73 -9.22
CA SER A 2 -22.80 7.51 -10.30
C SER A 2 -21.36 7.88 -9.95
N ILE A 3 -21.13 8.65 -8.89
CA ILE A 3 -19.81 9.21 -8.54
C ILE A 3 -19.59 9.06 -7.03
N ARG A 4 -18.41 8.56 -6.63
CA ARG A 4 -17.96 8.54 -5.23
C ARG A 4 -17.43 9.92 -4.88
N PRO A 5 -17.99 10.63 -3.87
CA PRO A 5 -17.51 11.93 -3.49
C PRO A 5 -16.10 11.88 -2.87
N ALA A 6 -15.39 13.01 -2.94
CA ALA A 6 -14.07 13.20 -2.33
C ALA A 6 -14.21 13.60 -0.84
N THR A 7 -14.65 12.68 0.01
CA THR A 7 -15.05 12.93 1.42
C THR A 7 -13.90 13.37 2.33
N HIS A 8 -12.66 13.04 1.97
CA HIS A 8 -11.46 13.40 2.75
C HIS A 8 -10.76 14.68 2.24
N SER A 9 -11.32 15.30 1.22
CA SER A 9 -10.87 16.57 0.66
C SER A 9 -11.01 17.72 1.66
N GLY A 10 -9.94 18.49 1.85
CA GLY A 10 -9.90 19.63 2.78
C GLY A 10 -9.39 19.29 4.18
N SER A 11 -9.27 18.00 4.52
CA SER A 11 -8.71 17.54 5.80
C SER A 11 -7.43 16.72 5.60
N TRP A 12 -7.46 15.68 4.77
CA TRP A 12 -6.30 14.81 4.51
C TRP A 12 -5.41 15.32 3.38
N TYR A 13 -6.01 16.01 2.41
CA TYR A 13 -5.33 16.68 1.30
C TYR A 13 -6.06 17.99 0.96
N LEU A 14 -5.40 18.87 0.19
CA LEU A 14 -5.95 20.20 -0.12
C LEU A 14 -7.16 20.10 -1.05
N SER A 15 -8.25 20.78 -0.71
CA SER A 15 -9.50 20.76 -1.50
C SER A 15 -9.52 21.69 -2.71
N LYS A 16 -8.64 22.71 -2.74
CA LYS A 16 -8.58 23.66 -3.87
C LYS A 16 -7.72 23.07 -5.01
N PRO A 17 -8.24 22.94 -6.24
CA PRO A 17 -7.55 22.28 -7.35
C PRO A 17 -6.14 22.84 -7.63
N GLU A 18 -6.00 24.17 -7.63
CA GLU A 18 -4.72 24.84 -7.95
C GLU A 18 -3.68 24.61 -6.86
N ASN A 19 -4.12 24.56 -5.60
CA ASN A 19 -3.23 24.34 -4.47
C ASN A 19 -2.79 22.88 -4.40
N LEU A 20 -3.72 21.94 -4.61
CA LEU A 20 -3.41 20.52 -4.66
C LEU A 20 -2.45 20.21 -5.82
N SER A 21 -2.75 20.72 -7.02
CA SER A 21 -1.88 20.55 -8.19
C SER A 21 -0.45 21.06 -7.96
N ARG A 22 -0.31 22.26 -7.34
CA ARG A 22 1.00 22.82 -6.99
C ARG A 22 1.73 21.96 -5.94
N GLN A 23 1.01 21.44 -4.95
CA GLN A 23 1.58 20.59 -3.90
C GLN A 23 2.10 19.27 -4.49
N LEU A 24 1.27 18.59 -5.30
CA LEU A 24 1.63 17.34 -5.96
C LEU A 24 2.82 17.52 -6.91
N LYS A 25 2.81 18.59 -7.72
CA LYS A 25 3.97 18.93 -8.57
C LYS A 25 5.23 19.10 -7.73
N SER A 26 5.17 19.81 -6.59
CA SER A 26 6.33 19.97 -5.72
C SER A 26 6.83 18.64 -5.15
N PHE A 27 5.96 17.69 -4.86
CA PHE A 27 6.37 16.35 -4.42
C PHE A 27 7.09 15.59 -5.54
N PHE A 28 6.56 15.63 -6.77
CA PHE A 28 7.21 15.03 -7.94
C PHE A 28 8.58 15.65 -8.24
N ASP A 29 8.68 16.98 -8.23
CA ASP A 29 9.94 17.69 -8.45
C ASP A 29 11.01 17.28 -7.42
N LYS A 30 10.61 17.07 -6.15
CA LYS A 30 11.50 16.63 -5.06
C LYS A 30 11.85 15.14 -5.12
N ALA A 31 10.95 14.30 -5.60
CA ALA A 31 11.19 12.86 -5.73
C ALA A 31 12.37 12.56 -6.67
N LYS A 32 12.65 13.47 -7.64
CA LYS A 32 13.71 13.33 -8.66
C LYS A 32 13.67 11.96 -9.35
N GLY A 33 12.48 11.36 -9.42
CA GLY A 33 12.26 10.07 -10.02
C GLY A 33 11.99 10.20 -11.51
N SER A 34 12.50 9.26 -12.27
CA SER A 34 12.11 9.01 -13.65
C SER A 34 11.27 7.74 -13.71
N THR A 35 10.36 7.71 -14.69
CA THR A 35 9.62 6.51 -15.10
C THR A 35 10.59 5.33 -15.28
N VAL A 36 10.17 4.16 -14.82
CA VAL A 36 10.93 2.92 -14.96
C VAL A 36 10.11 1.98 -15.82
N LYS A 37 10.65 1.63 -17.01
CA LYS A 37 9.95 0.76 -17.96
C LYS A 37 9.49 -0.53 -17.30
N GLY A 38 8.22 -0.89 -17.42
CA GLY A 38 7.66 -2.11 -16.81
C GLY A 38 7.40 -2.02 -15.30
N ALA A 39 7.53 -0.84 -14.67
CA ALA A 39 7.08 -0.63 -13.29
C ALA A 39 5.54 -0.62 -13.24
N LYS A 40 4.95 -1.79 -13.00
CA LYS A 40 3.50 -2.03 -13.05
C LYS A 40 2.87 -2.22 -11.66
N VAL A 41 3.67 -2.33 -10.59
CA VAL A 41 3.15 -2.37 -9.22
C VAL A 41 3.86 -1.35 -8.35
N ILE A 42 3.14 -0.66 -7.46
CA ILE A 42 3.75 0.17 -6.42
C ILE A 42 3.14 -0.13 -5.04
N ILE A 43 3.94 0.10 -4.01
CA ILE A 43 3.47 0.26 -2.62
C ILE A 43 3.61 1.75 -2.27
N SER A 44 2.53 2.35 -1.81
CA SER A 44 2.44 3.78 -1.50
C SER A 44 1.69 4.03 -0.19
N PRO A 45 2.14 4.98 0.65
CA PRO A 45 1.46 5.32 1.90
C PRO A 45 0.12 6.03 1.67
N HIS A 46 -0.71 6.08 2.71
CA HIS A 46 -2.05 6.71 2.71
C HIS A 46 -2.34 7.56 3.95
N ALA A 47 -1.31 8.06 4.63
CA ALA A 47 -1.49 9.19 5.53
C ALA A 47 -1.88 10.49 4.79
N GLY A 48 -2.22 11.54 5.54
CA GLY A 48 -2.45 12.86 4.97
C GLY A 48 -1.24 13.37 4.18
N TYR A 49 -1.48 14.07 3.06
CA TYR A 49 -0.45 14.44 2.07
C TYR A 49 0.70 15.29 2.63
N THR A 50 0.43 16.07 3.68
CA THR A 50 1.45 16.84 4.40
C THR A 50 2.53 15.94 5.00
N TYR A 51 2.18 14.72 5.42
CA TYR A 51 3.09 13.78 6.07
C TYR A 51 3.79 12.88 5.05
N CYS A 52 3.03 12.24 4.16
CA CYS A 52 3.56 11.16 3.31
C CYS A 52 3.63 11.51 1.81
N GLY A 53 3.06 12.64 1.35
CA GLY A 53 2.93 12.95 -0.08
C GLY A 53 4.27 13.02 -0.84
N SER A 54 5.33 13.48 -0.17
CA SER A 54 6.69 13.44 -0.74
C SER A 54 7.25 12.02 -0.88
N THR A 55 6.83 11.08 -0.02
CA THR A 55 7.19 9.67 -0.10
C THR A 55 6.37 8.97 -1.18
N MET A 56 5.05 9.20 -1.25
CA MET A 56 4.18 8.70 -2.33
C MET A 56 4.75 9.04 -3.71
N ALA A 57 5.13 10.31 -3.95
CA ALA A 57 5.67 10.73 -5.24
C ALA A 57 6.91 9.95 -5.68
N LYS A 58 7.69 9.36 -4.75
CA LYS A 58 8.88 8.56 -5.09
C LYS A 58 8.54 7.26 -5.81
N CYS A 59 7.45 6.58 -5.46
CA CYS A 59 7.01 5.37 -6.17
C CYS A 59 6.10 5.71 -7.36
N TYR A 60 5.18 6.69 -7.22
CA TYR A 60 4.33 7.12 -8.32
C TYR A 60 5.11 7.65 -9.53
N SER A 61 6.21 8.38 -9.32
CA SER A 61 7.09 8.84 -10.41
C SER A 61 7.82 7.71 -11.17
N ARG A 62 7.69 6.45 -10.73
CA ARG A 62 8.27 5.27 -11.39
C ARG A 62 7.30 4.59 -12.32
N LEU A 63 5.99 4.77 -12.13
CA LEU A 63 4.96 4.09 -12.89
C LEU A 63 5.09 4.36 -14.39
N ASP A 64 4.94 3.28 -15.16
CA ASP A 64 5.04 3.28 -16.61
C ASP A 64 3.64 3.19 -17.24
N PHE A 65 3.07 4.36 -17.51
CA PHE A 65 1.85 4.54 -18.29
C PHE A 65 2.20 4.57 -19.78
N ASP A 66 2.64 3.42 -20.30
CA ASP A 66 2.79 3.19 -21.74
C ASP A 66 1.43 3.14 -22.44
N GLU A 67 1.45 3.04 -23.77
CA GLU A 67 0.25 3.07 -24.62
C GLU A 67 -0.70 1.89 -24.41
N ASP A 68 -0.23 0.81 -23.80
CA ASP A 68 -1.02 -0.40 -23.52
C ASP A 68 -1.74 -0.33 -22.16
N ILE A 69 -1.40 0.62 -21.28
CA ILE A 69 -2.07 0.76 -19.98
C ILE A 69 -3.47 1.34 -20.15
N GLU A 70 -4.44 0.57 -19.69
CA GLU A 70 -5.86 0.95 -19.69
C GLU A 70 -6.43 1.02 -18.26
N ARG A 71 -5.78 0.37 -17.29
CA ARG A 71 -6.38 0.12 -15.98
C ARG A 71 -5.40 0.25 -14.81
N VAL A 72 -5.94 0.72 -13.68
CA VAL A 72 -5.25 0.72 -12.39
C VAL A 72 -6.12 0.05 -11.34
N PHE A 73 -5.61 -1.02 -10.73
CA PHE A 73 -6.18 -1.58 -9.51
C PHE A 73 -5.60 -0.85 -8.31
N ILE A 74 -6.46 -0.50 -7.34
CA ILE A 74 -6.01 0.09 -6.07
C ILE A 74 -6.47 -0.83 -4.96
N LEU A 75 -5.52 -1.45 -4.26
CA LEU A 75 -5.77 -2.33 -3.12
C LEU A 75 -5.53 -1.54 -1.84
N GLY A 76 -6.56 -1.36 -1.02
CA GLY A 76 -6.47 -0.69 0.28
C GLY A 76 -6.89 -1.58 1.44
N PRO A 77 -6.36 -1.38 2.66
CA PRO A 77 -6.88 -2.01 3.86
C PRO A 77 -8.19 -1.36 4.32
N SER A 78 -9.01 -2.14 5.03
CA SER A 78 -10.19 -1.64 5.74
C SER A 78 -9.84 -1.14 7.14
N HIS A 79 -10.11 0.13 7.42
CA HIS A 79 -9.87 0.74 8.75
C HIS A 79 -11.12 0.82 9.61
N HIS A 80 -12.30 0.88 8.99
CA HIS A 80 -13.55 1.21 9.70
C HIS A 80 -14.34 -0.03 10.12
N PHE A 81 -14.20 -1.13 9.39
CA PHE A 81 -14.98 -2.33 9.64
C PHE A 81 -14.22 -3.61 9.26
N TYR A 82 -14.55 -4.69 9.97
CA TYR A 82 -13.97 -6.00 9.73
C TYR A 82 -14.86 -6.82 8.79
N PHE A 83 -14.25 -7.39 7.76
CA PHE A 83 -14.80 -8.47 6.96
C PHE A 83 -13.72 -9.52 6.69
N GLN A 84 -14.11 -10.70 6.22
CA GLN A 84 -13.14 -11.74 5.94
C GLN A 84 -13.46 -12.64 4.76
N ASN A 85 -12.41 -13.30 4.26
CA ASN A 85 -12.45 -14.31 3.20
C ASN A 85 -13.11 -13.82 1.90
N LYS A 86 -12.88 -12.54 1.58
CA LYS A 86 -13.29 -11.88 0.34
C LYS A 86 -12.61 -10.52 0.25
N ALA A 87 -12.53 -10.00 -0.97
CA ALA A 87 -12.24 -8.59 -1.26
C ALA A 87 -13.55 -7.84 -1.54
N LEU A 88 -13.68 -6.60 -1.11
CA LEU A 88 -14.85 -5.77 -1.42
C LEU A 88 -14.49 -4.74 -2.50
N ILE A 89 -15.35 -4.53 -3.48
CA ILE A 89 -15.09 -3.66 -4.63
C ILE A 89 -16.09 -2.51 -4.64
N SER A 90 -15.60 -1.30 -4.91
CA SER A 90 -16.43 -0.10 -5.07
C SER A 90 -17.53 -0.28 -6.13
N GLN A 91 -18.71 0.29 -5.86
CA GLN A 91 -19.89 0.22 -6.74
C GLN A 91 -20.17 1.52 -7.51
N TYR A 92 -19.28 2.51 -7.41
CA TYR A 92 -19.40 3.77 -8.13
C TYR A 92 -18.92 3.62 -9.58
N LYS A 93 -19.39 4.50 -10.48
CA LYS A 93 -18.94 4.53 -11.88
C LYS A 93 -17.77 5.50 -12.10
N ALA A 94 -17.56 6.41 -11.16
CA ALA A 94 -16.45 7.36 -11.15
C ALA A 94 -16.08 7.73 -9.71
N LEU A 95 -14.86 8.25 -9.53
CA LEU A 95 -14.27 8.66 -8.27
C LEU A 95 -13.92 10.13 -8.38
N GLU A 96 -14.51 10.97 -7.53
CA GLU A 96 -14.23 12.41 -7.52
C GLU A 96 -12.84 12.68 -6.93
N THR A 97 -12.13 13.63 -7.53
CA THR A 97 -10.98 14.28 -6.90
C THR A 97 -11.06 15.79 -7.18
N PRO A 98 -10.39 16.65 -6.39
CA PRO A 98 -10.32 18.07 -6.72
C PRO A 98 -9.68 18.38 -8.08
N LEU A 99 -8.96 17.44 -8.69
CA LEU A 99 -8.31 17.63 -9.99
C LEU A 99 -9.21 17.20 -11.16
N GLY A 100 -10.29 16.46 -10.89
CA GLY A 100 -11.16 15.83 -11.87
C GLY A 100 -11.52 14.41 -11.47
N GLU A 101 -12.39 13.79 -12.25
CA GLU A 101 -12.90 12.44 -11.98
C GLU A 101 -11.98 11.35 -12.58
N LEU A 102 -11.88 10.23 -11.87
CA LEU A 102 -11.35 8.97 -12.40
C LEU A 102 -12.50 8.01 -12.70
N LYS A 103 -12.53 7.41 -13.89
CA LYS A 103 -13.58 6.45 -14.25
C LYS A 103 -13.32 5.09 -13.60
N VAL A 104 -14.36 4.45 -13.08
CA VAL A 104 -14.27 3.07 -12.59
C VAL A 104 -14.41 2.09 -13.76
N ASP A 105 -13.64 1.00 -13.76
CA ASP A 105 -13.81 -0.08 -14.74
C ASP A 105 -15.00 -0.97 -14.39
N VAL A 106 -16.20 -0.51 -14.70
CA VAL A 106 -17.46 -1.20 -14.38
C VAL A 106 -17.51 -2.61 -14.99
N ASP A 107 -16.90 -2.82 -16.16
CA ASP A 107 -16.90 -4.12 -16.84
C ASP A 107 -16.06 -5.13 -16.06
N VAL A 108 -14.86 -4.73 -15.62
CA VAL A 108 -14.01 -5.58 -14.78
C VAL A 108 -14.60 -5.78 -13.39
N VAL A 109 -15.17 -4.74 -12.77
CA VAL A 109 -15.88 -4.87 -11.49
C VAL A 109 -17.00 -5.91 -11.59
N THR A 110 -17.82 -5.83 -12.62
CA THR A 110 -18.91 -6.79 -12.86
C THR A 110 -18.37 -8.20 -13.04
N LYS A 111 -17.35 -8.37 -13.90
CA LYS A 111 -16.70 -9.67 -14.12
C LYS A 111 -16.14 -10.27 -12.83
N LEU A 112 -15.47 -9.48 -11.99
CA LEU A 112 -14.91 -9.97 -10.73
C LEU A 112 -16.01 -10.43 -9.76
N LEU A 113 -17.08 -9.64 -9.61
CA LEU A 113 -18.23 -9.95 -8.75
C LEU A 113 -18.98 -11.22 -9.20
N GLU A 114 -19.02 -11.50 -10.50
CA GLU A 114 -19.69 -12.68 -11.05
C GLU A 114 -18.79 -13.93 -11.09
N SER A 115 -17.47 -13.75 -11.13
CA SER A 115 -16.51 -14.84 -11.33
C SER A 115 -16.44 -15.84 -10.17
N SER A 116 -16.67 -15.39 -8.94
CA SER A 116 -16.47 -16.18 -7.73
C SER A 116 -17.02 -15.47 -6.49
N ASN A 117 -17.16 -16.21 -5.39
CA ASN A 117 -17.48 -15.64 -4.08
C ASN A 117 -16.28 -14.91 -3.42
N LEU A 118 -15.15 -14.77 -4.12
CA LEU A 118 -13.96 -14.07 -3.63
C LEU A 118 -14.15 -12.54 -3.60
N PHE A 119 -15.10 -12.01 -4.37
CA PHE A 119 -15.35 -10.59 -4.48
C PHE A 119 -16.78 -10.25 -4.03
N GLY A 120 -16.90 -9.23 -3.21
CA GLY A 120 -18.17 -8.68 -2.75
C GLY A 120 -18.30 -7.21 -3.10
N LYS A 121 -19.51 -6.69 -2.94
CA LYS A 121 -19.79 -5.27 -3.13
C LYS A 121 -19.43 -4.51 -1.85
N LEU A 122 -18.64 -3.44 -2.00
CA LEU A 122 -18.42 -2.47 -0.93
C LEU A 122 -19.66 -1.59 -0.83
N ASP A 123 -20.25 -1.48 0.37
CA ASP A 123 -21.39 -0.60 0.56
C ASP A 123 -20.96 0.88 0.44
N PRO A 124 -21.84 1.74 -0.09
CA PRO A 124 -21.55 3.15 -0.36
C PRO A 124 -21.03 3.96 0.83
N GLU A 125 -21.64 3.78 2.00
CA GLU A 125 -21.30 4.53 3.21
C GLU A 125 -19.89 4.15 3.69
N SER A 126 -19.60 2.84 3.75
CA SER A 126 -18.26 2.37 4.09
C SER A 126 -17.21 2.70 3.02
N ASP A 127 -17.60 2.75 1.75
CA ASP A 127 -16.72 3.21 0.67
C ASP A 127 -16.31 4.68 0.88
N GLU A 128 -17.28 5.54 1.20
CA GLU A 128 -17.09 6.97 1.43
C GLU A 128 -16.31 7.26 2.72
N ASP A 129 -16.50 6.46 3.78
CA ASP A 129 -15.75 6.59 5.03
C ASP A 129 -14.29 6.11 4.90
N GLU A 130 -14.00 5.17 4.00
CA GLU A 130 -12.66 4.61 3.85
C GLU A 130 -11.70 5.55 3.10
N HIS A 131 -10.59 5.89 3.76
CA HIS A 131 -9.58 6.81 3.23
C HIS A 131 -8.44 6.10 2.50
N SER A 132 -8.17 4.83 2.77
CA SER A 132 -6.99 4.13 2.25
C SER A 132 -6.97 4.05 0.73
N LEU A 133 -8.14 3.94 0.10
CA LEU A 133 -8.33 4.02 -1.34
C LEU A 133 -8.25 5.47 -1.83
N GLU A 134 -8.98 6.37 -1.19
CA GLU A 134 -9.11 7.77 -1.62
C GLU A 134 -7.78 8.51 -1.67
N MET A 135 -6.89 8.28 -0.71
CA MET A 135 -5.58 8.93 -0.70
C MET A 135 -4.75 8.64 -1.96
N GLN A 136 -5.02 7.54 -2.67
CA GLN A 136 -4.33 7.21 -3.91
C GLN A 136 -4.93 7.93 -5.13
N PHE A 137 -6.18 8.43 -5.08
CA PHE A 137 -6.87 8.96 -6.27
C PHE A 137 -6.28 10.28 -6.79
N PRO A 138 -6.07 11.35 -5.99
CA PRO A 138 -5.51 12.58 -6.52
C PRO A 138 -4.06 12.42 -7.01
N MET A 139 -3.26 11.63 -6.29
CA MET A 139 -1.88 11.31 -6.68
C MET A 139 -1.85 10.56 -8.02
N LEU A 140 -2.75 9.57 -8.21
CA LEU A 140 -2.91 8.86 -9.47
C LEU A 140 -3.32 9.80 -10.61
N TYR A 141 -4.34 10.63 -10.41
CA TYR A 141 -4.80 11.60 -11.42
C TYR A 141 -3.65 12.51 -11.87
N HIS A 142 -2.88 13.05 -10.92
CA HIS A 142 -1.69 13.85 -11.23
C HIS A 142 -0.63 13.07 -11.99
N THR A 143 -0.36 11.83 -11.60
CA THR A 143 0.64 10.96 -12.24
C THR A 143 0.29 10.70 -13.71
N ILE A 144 -0.97 10.38 -14.01
CA ILE A 144 -1.44 10.14 -15.38
C ILE A 144 -1.26 11.40 -16.24
N LYS A 145 -1.61 12.58 -15.70
CA LYS A 145 -1.40 13.86 -16.39
C LYS A 145 0.07 14.16 -16.66
N VAL A 146 0.96 13.89 -15.69
CA VAL A 146 2.40 14.08 -15.84
C VAL A 146 2.99 13.12 -16.88
N ALA A 147 2.44 11.90 -16.99
CA ALA A 147 2.81 10.94 -18.02
C ALA A 147 2.31 11.32 -19.43
N GLY A 148 1.54 12.42 -19.58
CA GLY A 148 1.02 12.87 -20.87
C GLY A 148 -0.22 12.10 -21.34
N VAL A 149 -0.84 11.30 -20.46
CA VAL A 149 -2.04 10.51 -20.75
C VAL A 149 -3.28 11.28 -20.29
N ASP A 150 -4.39 11.12 -21.02
CA ASP A 150 -5.69 11.63 -20.59
C ASP A 150 -6.22 10.76 -19.44
N PRO A 151 -6.51 11.32 -18.24
CA PRO A 151 -7.07 10.56 -17.12
C PRO A 151 -8.36 9.82 -17.45
N THR A 152 -9.11 10.23 -18.46
CA THR A 152 -10.34 9.56 -18.88
C THR A 152 -10.11 8.28 -19.70
N ALA A 153 -8.88 8.06 -20.18
CA ALA A 153 -8.45 6.84 -20.87
C ALA A 153 -8.09 5.71 -19.89
N ILE A 154 -7.72 6.06 -18.66
CA ILE A 154 -7.36 5.09 -17.62
C ILE A 154 -8.57 4.84 -16.71
N LYS A 155 -8.96 3.58 -16.56
CA LYS A 155 -10.02 3.16 -15.66
C LYS A 155 -9.43 2.63 -14.33
N VAL A 156 -10.18 2.75 -13.24
CA VAL A 156 -9.74 2.38 -11.89
C VAL A 156 -10.62 1.27 -11.33
N VAL A 157 -10.02 0.33 -10.59
CA VAL A 157 -10.74 -0.71 -9.83
C VAL A 157 -10.33 -0.61 -8.36
N PRO A 158 -11.10 0.09 -7.52
CA PRO A 158 -10.85 0.19 -6.08
C PRO A 158 -11.31 -1.07 -5.36
N ILE A 159 -10.39 -1.70 -4.63
CA ILE A 159 -10.62 -2.97 -3.92
C ILE A 159 -10.15 -2.83 -2.47
N LEU A 160 -11.06 -3.05 -1.55
CA LEU A 160 -10.81 -3.11 -0.13
C LEU A 160 -10.50 -4.55 0.30
N ILE A 161 -9.42 -4.71 1.06
CA ILE A 161 -8.95 -5.99 1.60
C ILE A 161 -8.95 -5.89 3.12
N SER A 162 -9.51 -6.91 3.77
CA SER A 162 -9.47 -7.10 5.23
C SER A 162 -8.80 -8.45 5.49
N HIS A 163 -9.21 -9.20 6.51
CA HIS A 163 -8.61 -10.48 6.87
C HIS A 163 -9.00 -11.61 5.91
N ASN A 164 -8.05 -12.38 5.41
CA ASN A 164 -8.29 -13.56 4.59
C ASN A 164 -7.46 -14.73 5.10
N SER A 165 -7.93 -15.95 4.83
CA SER A 165 -7.05 -17.12 4.88
C SER A 165 -6.07 -17.10 3.71
N SER A 166 -4.94 -17.81 3.85
CA SER A 166 -3.93 -17.91 2.80
C SER A 166 -4.50 -18.43 1.48
N GLU A 167 -5.42 -19.41 1.53
CA GLU A 167 -6.07 -19.95 0.34
C GLU A 167 -6.87 -18.87 -0.42
N ILE A 168 -7.53 -17.98 0.31
CA ILE A 168 -8.29 -16.87 -0.27
C ILE A 168 -7.36 -15.81 -0.84
N ASP A 169 -6.25 -15.47 -0.16
CA ASP A 169 -5.26 -14.54 -0.67
C ASP A 169 -4.59 -15.06 -1.96
N TYR A 170 -4.25 -16.35 -2.02
CA TYR A 170 -3.77 -16.98 -3.26
C TYR A 170 -4.83 -16.97 -4.36
N ALA A 171 -6.10 -17.21 -4.03
CA ALA A 171 -7.18 -17.22 -5.00
C ALA A 171 -7.45 -15.82 -5.59
N ILE A 172 -7.51 -14.78 -4.75
CA ILE A 172 -7.64 -13.38 -5.17
C ILE A 172 -6.41 -12.95 -5.97
N GLY A 173 -5.22 -13.23 -5.45
CA GLY A 173 -3.95 -12.93 -6.12
C GLY A 173 -3.89 -13.56 -7.52
N LYS A 174 -4.31 -14.82 -7.65
CA LYS A 174 -4.39 -15.50 -8.96
C LYS A 174 -5.31 -14.79 -9.94
N GLN A 175 -6.47 -14.29 -9.50
CA GLN A 175 -7.37 -13.51 -10.36
C GLN A 175 -6.71 -12.19 -10.80
N LEU A 176 -6.10 -11.44 -9.87
CA LEU A 176 -5.39 -10.20 -10.17
C LEU A 176 -4.18 -10.42 -11.10
N SER A 177 -3.51 -11.58 -10.97
CA SER A 177 -2.37 -11.94 -11.82
C SER A 177 -2.74 -12.02 -13.30
N THR A 178 -4.01 -12.32 -13.64
CA THR A 178 -4.45 -12.39 -15.04
C THR A 178 -4.34 -11.03 -15.73
N TYR A 179 -4.75 -9.96 -15.06
CA TYR A 179 -4.64 -8.59 -15.56
C TYR A 179 -3.19 -8.09 -15.64
N LEU A 180 -2.34 -8.47 -14.68
CA LEU A 180 -0.91 -8.20 -14.75
C LEU A 180 -0.22 -8.95 -15.92
N LYS A 181 -0.66 -10.17 -16.24
CA LYS A 181 -0.16 -10.96 -17.38
C LYS A 181 -0.53 -10.33 -18.72
N GLU A 182 -1.74 -9.79 -18.84
CA GLU A 182 -2.21 -9.07 -20.03
C GLU A 182 -1.35 -7.82 -20.34
N GLY A 183 -0.69 -7.25 -19.32
CA GLY A 183 0.24 -6.13 -19.49
C GLY A 183 -0.41 -4.74 -19.53
N ASN A 184 -1.75 -4.69 -19.57
CA ASN A 184 -2.56 -3.47 -19.67
C ASN A 184 -2.94 -2.83 -18.33
N SER A 185 -2.38 -3.34 -17.22
CA SER A 185 -2.82 -3.01 -15.87
C SER A 185 -1.66 -2.64 -14.94
N ILE A 186 -1.89 -1.63 -14.11
CA ILE A 186 -1.04 -1.26 -12.96
C ILE A 186 -1.75 -1.66 -11.66
N VAL A 187 -1.01 -2.01 -10.62
CA VAL A 187 -1.53 -2.25 -9.26
C VAL A 187 -0.89 -1.28 -8.28
N ILE A 188 -1.71 -0.54 -7.54
CA ILE A 188 -1.30 0.31 -6.43
C ILE A 188 -1.73 -0.37 -5.15
N VAL A 189 -0.77 -0.68 -4.28
CA VAL A 189 -1.04 -1.20 -2.94
C VAL A 189 -0.86 -0.07 -1.94
N SER A 190 -1.94 0.26 -1.26
CA SER A 190 -2.02 1.35 -0.29
C SER A 190 -1.59 0.83 1.09
N SER A 191 -0.47 1.31 1.62
CA SER A 191 0.05 0.90 2.93
C SER A 191 0.97 1.94 3.56
N ASP A 192 0.62 2.40 4.75
CA ASP A 192 1.61 2.87 5.72
C ASP A 192 2.33 1.65 6.35
N PHE A 193 3.46 1.90 7.02
CA PHE A 193 4.28 0.90 7.70
C PHE A 193 4.11 1.07 9.22
N CYS A 194 5.07 0.67 10.06
CA CYS A 194 4.90 0.62 11.52
C CYS A 194 4.16 1.84 12.13
N HIS A 195 3.03 1.56 12.80
CA HIS A 195 2.36 2.46 13.73
C HIS A 195 2.84 2.17 15.14
N TRP A 196 3.91 2.83 15.56
CA TRP A 196 4.56 2.59 16.85
C TRP A 196 4.08 3.55 17.92
N GLY A 197 3.78 3.03 19.10
CA GLY A 197 3.49 3.77 20.31
C GLY A 197 2.27 3.24 21.05
N ARG A 198 2.16 3.60 22.33
CA ARG A 198 1.07 3.14 23.22
C ARG A 198 -0.32 3.43 22.67
N ARG A 199 -0.49 4.55 21.94
CA ARG A 199 -1.79 4.92 21.32
C ARG A 199 -2.25 3.94 20.24
N PHE A 200 -1.34 3.18 19.67
CA PHE A 200 -1.61 2.15 18.66
C PHE A 200 -1.63 0.74 19.27
N GLY A 201 -1.41 0.60 20.58
CA GLY A 201 -1.30 -0.70 21.24
C GLY A 201 -0.05 -1.49 20.84
N TYR A 202 0.94 -0.86 20.19
CA TYR A 202 2.13 -1.52 19.69
C TYR A 202 3.41 -0.80 20.14
N THR A 203 4.28 -1.51 20.85
CA THR A 203 5.60 -1.02 21.25
C THR A 203 6.68 -2.08 21.04
N GLY A 204 6.55 -2.85 19.96
CA GLY A 204 7.53 -3.85 19.53
C GLY A 204 8.93 -3.28 19.39
N TYR A 205 9.94 -4.06 19.72
CA TYR A 205 11.33 -3.62 19.77
C TYR A 205 12.30 -4.76 19.48
N VAL A 206 13.29 -4.44 18.66
CA VAL A 206 14.45 -5.25 18.31
C VAL A 206 15.72 -4.41 18.35
N ALA A 207 16.83 -4.99 18.78
CA ALA A 207 18.14 -4.34 18.79
C ALA A 207 18.92 -4.55 17.49
N SER A 208 18.63 -5.62 16.75
CA SER A 208 19.22 -5.89 15.44
C SER A 208 18.27 -6.65 14.50
N SER A 209 18.67 -6.86 13.25
CA SER A 209 17.90 -7.68 12.30
C SER A 209 17.99 -9.18 12.63
N GLU A 210 19.05 -9.60 13.31
CA GLU A 210 19.22 -10.97 13.82
C GLU A 210 18.14 -11.32 14.84
N ASP A 211 17.74 -10.38 15.71
CA ASP A 211 16.63 -10.62 16.66
C ASP A 211 15.33 -11.01 15.94
N ILE A 212 15.06 -10.40 14.76
CA ILE A 212 13.89 -10.74 13.95
C ILE A 212 14.06 -12.12 13.32
N ALA A 213 15.26 -12.42 12.79
CA ALA A 213 15.55 -13.70 12.17
C ALA A 213 15.46 -14.86 13.17
N ASP A 214 15.98 -14.67 14.39
CA ASP A 214 15.92 -15.62 15.49
C ASP A 214 14.47 -15.83 15.95
N ALA A 215 13.69 -14.75 16.09
CA ALA A 215 12.26 -14.83 16.40
C ALA A 215 11.48 -15.66 15.36
N ILE A 216 11.76 -15.46 14.06
CA ILE A 216 11.18 -16.28 12.97
C ILE A 216 11.61 -17.74 13.09
N ALA A 217 12.91 -18.00 13.31
CA ALA A 217 13.45 -19.35 13.39
C ALA A 217 12.88 -20.15 14.57
N ASP A 218 12.70 -19.49 15.71
CA ASP A 218 12.20 -20.09 16.95
C ASP A 218 10.65 -20.09 17.03
N GLY A 219 9.98 -19.34 16.16
CA GLY A 219 8.52 -19.15 16.21
C GLY A 219 8.06 -18.41 17.46
N THR A 220 8.83 -17.41 17.91
CA THR A 220 8.57 -16.63 19.14
C THR A 220 8.34 -15.17 18.82
N GLU A 221 7.54 -14.48 19.64
CA GLU A 221 7.29 -13.04 19.46
C GLU A 221 8.49 -12.19 19.90
N ILE A 222 8.72 -11.07 19.20
CA ILE A 222 9.73 -10.08 19.58
C ILE A 222 9.38 -9.37 20.91
N GLU A 223 10.35 -8.69 21.52
CA GLU A 223 10.11 -7.92 22.73
C GLU A 223 9.09 -6.79 22.50
N THR A 224 8.20 -6.59 23.47
CA THR A 224 7.37 -5.39 23.58
C THR A 224 7.87 -4.51 24.72
N LEU A 225 8.27 -3.27 24.41
CA LEU A 225 8.77 -2.34 25.44
C LEU A 225 7.66 -1.95 26.42
N THR A 226 7.98 -2.01 27.71
CA THR A 226 7.10 -1.58 28.81
C THR A 226 7.78 -0.52 29.66
N ALA A 227 7.04 0.12 30.59
CA ALA A 227 7.63 1.07 31.54
C ALA A 227 8.73 0.47 32.43
N ARG A 228 8.88 -0.86 32.46
CA ARG A 228 9.89 -1.59 33.24
C ARG A 228 11.07 -2.08 32.39
N SER A 229 10.98 -2.00 31.06
CA SER A 229 12.05 -2.43 30.16
C SER A 229 13.29 -1.56 30.39
N LYS A 230 14.45 -2.21 30.50
CA LYS A 230 15.75 -1.53 30.62
C LYS A 230 16.39 -1.49 29.24
N ILE A 231 16.49 -0.30 28.65
CA ILE A 231 17.06 -0.08 27.30
C ILE A 231 18.58 0.19 27.38
N ASP A 232 19.19 0.01 28.55
CA ASP A 232 20.63 0.22 28.72
C ASP A 232 21.37 -0.84 27.87
N HIS A 233 22.10 -0.36 26.85
CA HIS A 233 22.82 -1.10 25.79
C HIS A 233 22.07 -1.38 24.49
N CYS A 234 20.93 -0.73 24.24
CA CYS A 234 20.17 -0.93 23.00
C CYS A 234 20.19 0.30 22.08
N ILE A 235 19.86 0.12 20.79
CA ILE A 235 19.70 1.21 19.82
C ILE A 235 18.49 2.10 20.16
N GLU A 236 18.42 3.28 19.58
CA GLU A 236 17.27 4.17 19.74
C GLU A 236 15.98 3.55 19.16
N ILE A 237 14.84 3.80 19.80
CA ILE A 237 13.55 3.18 19.41
C ILE A 237 13.21 3.45 17.94
N TRP A 238 13.45 4.67 17.44
CA TRP A 238 13.23 4.98 16.03
C TRP A 238 14.08 4.16 15.06
N LYS A 239 15.31 3.77 15.46
CA LYS A 239 16.15 2.85 14.67
C LYS A 239 15.62 1.42 14.75
N SER A 240 15.09 1.01 15.90
CA SER A 240 14.41 -0.28 16.05
C SER A 240 13.18 -0.38 15.13
N ILE A 241 12.36 0.67 15.08
CA ILE A 241 11.23 0.79 14.14
C ILE A 241 11.74 0.68 12.69
N GLU A 242 12.83 1.39 12.37
CA GLU A 242 13.45 1.31 11.04
C GLU A 242 13.94 -0.10 10.70
N LEU A 243 14.51 -0.84 11.66
CA LEU A 243 14.91 -2.24 11.46
C LEU A 243 13.71 -3.13 11.15
N LEU A 244 12.62 -3.00 11.92
CA LEU A 244 11.39 -3.76 11.69
C LEU A 244 10.85 -3.50 10.28
N ASP A 245 10.68 -2.23 9.91
CA ASP A 245 10.17 -1.86 8.60
C ASP A 245 11.09 -2.29 7.46
N ARG A 246 12.41 -2.10 7.62
CA ARG A 246 13.38 -2.49 6.59
C ARG A 246 13.48 -4.01 6.41
N TYR A 247 13.29 -4.78 7.47
CA TYR A 247 13.22 -6.23 7.36
C TYR A 247 12.00 -6.65 6.53
N ALA A 248 10.82 -6.07 6.82
CA ALA A 248 9.61 -6.25 6.03
C ALA A 248 9.83 -5.87 4.55
N MET A 249 10.49 -4.74 4.31
CA MET A 249 10.87 -4.27 2.98
C MET A 249 11.83 -5.25 2.26
N ASP A 250 12.82 -5.80 2.98
CA ASP A 250 13.80 -6.73 2.42
C ASP A 250 13.17 -8.08 2.05
N ILE A 251 12.12 -8.54 2.73
CA ILE A 251 11.31 -9.70 2.32
C ILE A 251 10.74 -9.49 0.91
N LEU A 252 10.22 -8.29 0.63
CA LEU A 252 9.65 -7.96 -0.67
C LEU A 252 10.73 -7.72 -1.73
N ALA A 253 11.91 -7.22 -1.34
CA ALA A 253 13.00 -6.89 -2.25
C ALA A 253 13.60 -8.12 -2.96
N ASP A 254 14.38 -7.87 -4.01
CA ASP A 254 15.04 -8.91 -4.82
C ASP A 254 16.10 -9.74 -4.09
N LYS A 255 16.40 -9.38 -2.83
CA LYS A 255 17.26 -10.18 -1.96
C LYS A 255 16.60 -11.50 -1.54
N ALA A 256 15.27 -11.56 -1.55
CA ALA A 256 14.55 -12.79 -1.23
C ALA A 256 14.79 -13.84 -2.32
N GLN A 257 15.35 -14.99 -1.95
CA GLN A 257 15.78 -16.05 -2.86
C GLN A 257 14.62 -16.88 -3.45
N THR A 258 13.38 -16.51 -3.17
CA THR A 258 12.17 -17.19 -3.62
C THR A 258 11.28 -16.26 -4.43
N LYS A 259 10.63 -16.85 -5.44
CA LYS A 259 9.58 -16.18 -6.21
C LYS A 259 8.32 -15.96 -5.37
N ASP A 260 7.96 -16.94 -4.53
CA ASP A 260 6.83 -16.82 -3.63
C ASP A 260 7.29 -16.30 -2.27
N LYS A 261 6.98 -15.02 -2.02
CA LYS A 261 7.40 -14.26 -0.84
C LYS A 261 6.29 -14.18 0.22
N TYR A 262 5.10 -14.70 -0.09
CA TYR A 262 3.94 -14.63 0.81
C TYR A 262 4.14 -15.40 2.14
N PRO A 263 4.75 -16.61 2.15
CA PRO A 263 5.02 -17.31 3.41
C PRO A 263 5.96 -16.53 4.34
N ALA A 264 7.10 -16.05 3.82
CA ALA A 264 8.05 -15.25 4.59
C ALA A 264 7.43 -13.95 5.13
N TRP A 265 6.52 -13.34 4.36
CA TRP A 265 5.74 -12.17 4.80
C TRP A 265 4.84 -12.52 5.99
N LYS A 266 4.15 -13.66 5.95
CA LYS A 266 3.30 -14.13 7.05
C LYS A 266 4.10 -14.46 8.29
N ASP A 267 5.22 -15.18 8.16
CA ASP A 267 6.08 -15.54 9.28
C ASP A 267 6.61 -14.29 9.99
N TYR A 268 7.04 -13.29 9.23
CA TYR A 268 7.47 -11.99 9.78
C TYR A 268 6.37 -11.28 10.56
N LEU A 269 5.15 -11.19 10.01
CA LEU A 269 4.04 -10.53 10.70
C LEU A 269 3.64 -11.27 11.97
N ASP A 270 3.65 -12.61 11.93
CA ASP A 270 3.23 -13.45 13.04
C ASP A 270 4.18 -13.31 14.25
N VAL A 271 5.48 -13.15 14.04
CA VAL A 271 6.45 -12.97 15.15
C VAL A 271 6.68 -11.52 15.57
N THR A 272 6.54 -10.56 14.65
CA THR A 272 6.81 -9.15 14.97
C THR A 272 5.58 -8.38 15.42
N GLY A 273 4.38 -8.82 15.01
CA GLY A 273 3.15 -8.06 15.16
C GLY A 273 3.22 -6.66 14.55
N ASN A 274 4.14 -6.39 13.61
CA ASN A 274 4.37 -5.05 13.09
C ASN A 274 3.07 -4.49 12.49
N THR A 275 2.68 -3.29 12.90
CA THR A 275 1.39 -2.67 12.59
C THR A 275 1.38 -2.02 11.20
N ILE A 276 1.73 -2.80 10.17
CA ILE A 276 1.69 -2.39 8.76
C ILE A 276 0.22 -2.44 8.32
N CYS A 277 -0.44 -1.30 8.17
CA CYS A 277 -1.89 -1.27 7.93
C CYS A 277 -2.30 -1.98 6.62
N GLY A 278 -1.48 -1.91 5.57
CA GLY A 278 -1.71 -2.59 4.30
C GLY A 278 -1.17 -4.01 4.24
N GLU A 279 -0.92 -4.68 5.37
CA GLU A 279 -0.34 -6.02 5.41
C GLU A 279 -1.12 -7.06 4.59
N LYS A 280 -2.45 -6.96 4.56
CA LYS A 280 -3.33 -7.87 3.81
C LYS A 280 -3.34 -7.55 2.30
N PRO A 281 -3.53 -6.28 1.87
CA PRO A 281 -3.29 -5.89 0.47
C PRO A 281 -1.91 -6.29 -0.06
N ILE A 282 -0.84 -6.14 0.74
CA ILE A 282 0.51 -6.56 0.37
C ILE A 282 0.55 -8.09 0.19
N GLY A 283 -0.03 -8.85 1.12
CA GLY A 283 -0.13 -10.32 1.01
C GLY A 283 -0.81 -10.77 -0.29
N VAL A 284 -2.00 -10.23 -0.60
CA VAL A 284 -2.72 -10.51 -1.86
C VAL A 284 -1.87 -10.20 -3.08
N MET A 285 -1.15 -9.08 -3.07
CA MET A 285 -0.26 -8.68 -4.16
C MET A 285 0.89 -9.69 -4.30
N LEU A 286 1.51 -10.14 -3.21
CA LEU A 286 2.59 -11.14 -3.24
C LEU A 286 2.10 -12.46 -3.87
N CYS A 287 0.88 -12.88 -3.55
CA CYS A 287 0.22 -14.01 -4.20
C CYS A 287 -0.03 -13.77 -5.70
N ALA A 288 -0.38 -12.55 -6.10
CA ALA A 288 -0.55 -12.21 -7.52
C ALA A 288 0.77 -12.30 -8.29
N LEU A 289 1.85 -11.79 -7.71
CA LEU A 289 3.21 -11.85 -8.27
C LEU A 289 3.72 -13.28 -8.37
N SER A 290 3.55 -14.11 -7.33
CA SER A 290 4.02 -15.50 -7.34
C SER A 290 3.36 -16.35 -8.45
N ALA A 291 2.15 -15.98 -8.87
CA ALA A 291 1.42 -16.58 -9.98
C ALA A 291 1.88 -16.14 -11.39
N LEU A 292 2.73 -15.12 -11.53
CA LEU A 292 3.27 -14.65 -12.81
C LEU A 292 4.41 -15.54 -13.30
N GLU A 293 4.51 -15.86 -14.58
CA GLU A 293 5.68 -16.60 -15.10
C GLU A 293 6.90 -15.68 -15.31
N LYS A 294 6.65 -14.40 -15.59
CA LYS A 294 7.68 -13.38 -15.79
C LYS A 294 8.43 -13.11 -14.48
N SER A 295 9.72 -12.80 -14.61
CA SER A 295 10.53 -12.30 -13.50
C SER A 295 10.01 -10.94 -13.06
N HIS A 296 9.91 -10.75 -11.75
CA HIS A 296 9.47 -9.49 -11.15
C HIS A 296 10.51 -9.02 -10.14
N HIS A 297 10.77 -7.71 -10.13
CA HIS A 297 11.85 -7.10 -9.38
C HIS A 297 11.35 -5.95 -8.51
N PHE A 298 11.36 -6.13 -7.19
CA PHE A 298 10.85 -5.13 -6.24
C PHE A 298 11.98 -4.28 -5.67
N ARG A 299 11.80 -2.96 -5.71
CA ARG A 299 12.77 -1.97 -5.24
C ARG A 299 12.12 -0.89 -4.41
N TRP A 300 12.78 -0.55 -3.31
CA TRP A 300 12.36 0.53 -2.42
C TRP A 300 13.08 1.83 -2.79
N VAL A 301 12.31 2.90 -2.95
CA VAL A 301 12.78 4.22 -3.37
C VAL A 301 12.56 5.30 -2.32
N GLY A 302 11.80 5.00 -1.26
CA GLY A 302 11.58 5.90 -0.15
C GLY A 302 11.31 5.16 1.15
N TYR A 303 11.84 5.73 2.23
CA TYR A 303 11.47 5.43 3.61
C TYR A 303 11.47 6.75 4.38
N ALA A 304 10.52 6.93 5.29
CA ALA A 304 10.43 8.05 6.19
C ALA A 304 9.65 7.65 7.44
N GLN A 305 9.88 8.36 8.55
CA GLN A 305 9.05 8.29 9.74
C GLN A 305 8.45 9.68 9.98
N SER A 306 7.20 9.73 10.41
CA SER A 306 6.53 11.00 10.77
C SER A 306 7.26 11.78 11.87
N SER A 307 7.92 11.07 12.78
CA SER A 307 8.84 11.61 13.79
C SER A 307 9.74 10.51 14.32
N HIS A 308 10.91 10.86 14.86
CA HIS A 308 11.73 9.89 15.59
C HIS A 308 11.20 9.72 17.03
N VAL A 309 10.92 8.47 17.39
CA VAL A 309 10.55 8.03 18.74
C VAL A 309 11.81 7.88 19.60
N TRP A 310 11.85 8.55 20.74
CA TRP A 310 12.96 8.48 21.69
C TRP A 310 12.56 7.80 23.00
N SER A 311 11.26 7.75 23.30
CA SER A 311 10.73 7.16 24.52
C SER A 311 9.35 6.53 24.32
N LEU A 312 8.90 5.75 25.31
CA LEU A 312 7.55 5.15 25.36
C LEU A 312 6.40 6.16 25.43
N LYS A 313 6.69 7.46 25.58
CA LYS A 313 5.69 8.53 25.54
C LYS A 313 5.47 9.05 24.11
N ASP A 314 6.41 8.80 23.21
CA ASP A 314 6.34 9.23 21.83
C ASP A 314 5.55 8.21 21.00
N SER A 315 5.22 8.59 19.77
CA SER A 315 4.63 7.68 18.79
C SER A 315 4.97 8.15 17.38
N SER A 316 5.00 7.23 16.43
CA SER A 316 5.24 7.53 15.02
C SER A 316 4.48 6.57 14.12
N VAL A 317 4.29 7.01 12.88
CA VAL A 317 3.92 6.19 11.74
C VAL A 317 5.05 6.24 10.71
N SER A 318 5.40 5.09 10.14
CA SER A 318 6.38 4.95 9.07
C SER A 318 5.73 4.97 7.68
N TYR A 319 6.47 5.46 6.68
CA TYR A 319 6.04 5.55 5.30
C TYR A 319 7.11 4.94 4.39
N ALA A 320 6.75 3.92 3.62
CA ALA A 320 7.63 3.34 2.62
C ALA A 320 7.05 3.51 1.21
N ALA A 321 7.93 3.70 0.22
CA ALA A 321 7.58 3.79 -1.18
C ALA A 321 8.42 2.81 -1.99
N GLY A 322 7.76 1.91 -2.70
CA GLY A 322 8.41 0.88 -3.50
C GLY A 322 7.69 0.66 -4.83
N TYR A 323 8.40 0.05 -5.78
CA TYR A 323 7.86 -0.34 -7.07
C TYR A 323 8.35 -1.73 -7.47
N CYS A 324 7.53 -2.45 -8.24
CA CYS A 324 7.86 -3.73 -8.85
C CYS A 324 7.89 -3.59 -10.37
N GLN A 325 8.99 -4.01 -10.98
CA GLN A 325 9.15 -4.15 -12.42
C GLN A 325 8.77 -5.58 -12.84
N ILE A 326 7.90 -5.76 -13.83
CA ILE A 326 7.41 -7.06 -14.35
C ILE A 326 7.80 -7.21 -15.82
#